data_AF-A0A8E0RVW3-F1
#
_entry.id   AF-A0A8E0RVW3-F1
#
_cell.length_a   1.000
_cell.length_b   1.000
_cell.length_c   1.000
_cell.angle_alpha   90.00
_cell.angle_beta   90.00
_cell.angle_gamma   90.00
#
_symmetry.space_group_name_H-M   'P 1'
#
loop_
_entity.id
_entity.type
_entity.pdbx_description
1 polymer ?
#
loop_
_entity_poly.entity_id
_entity_poly.type
_entity_poly.pdbx_seq_one_letter_code
_entity_poly.pdbx_strand_id
1 'polypeptide(L)'
;MCSPIFFRGRELKYYRAHYYPEERTHMWEFMKEALGLVIRSQDTKTRLLIVPNGSYRICGRIMAAAYSHLCPEEIKRIFVFGQTEQFLPFMCGLSSCDYLDTPLGKLQVDKEGLF
;
A
#
# COMPACT_ATOMS: atom_id res chain seq x y z
N MET A 1 7.82 17.10 20.18
CA MET A 1 7.46 17.69 18.88
C MET A 1 8.41 17.11 17.85
N CYS A 2 7.95 16.31 16.89
CA CYS A 2 8.82 15.79 15.83
C CYS A 2 9.12 16.90 14.83
N SER A 3 10.38 17.04 14.42
CA SER A 3 10.81 18.02 13.42
C SER A 3 10.11 17.79 12.08
N PRO A 4 9.80 18.86 11.32
CA PRO A 4 9.22 18.75 9.99
C PRO A 4 10.13 17.94 9.06
N ILE A 5 9.51 17.06 8.27
CA ILE A 5 10.20 16.22 7.29
C ILE A 5 10.04 16.85 5.91
N PHE A 6 11.12 16.91 5.15
CA PHE A 6 11.13 17.52 3.82
C PHE A 6 11.38 16.46 2.74
N PHE A 7 10.63 16.55 1.63
CA PHE A 7 10.92 15.83 0.39
C PHE A 7 11.09 16.86 -0.74
N ARG A 8 12.25 16.82 -1.41
CA ARG A 8 12.63 17.79 -2.46
C ARG A 8 12.42 19.26 -2.04
N GLY A 9 12.73 19.58 -0.79
CA GLY A 9 12.61 20.93 -0.24
C GLY A 9 11.20 21.37 0.13
N ARG A 10 10.19 20.50 0.03
CA ARG A 10 8.82 20.76 0.48
C ARG A 10 8.53 20.04 1.79
N GLU A 11 7.91 20.75 2.72
CA GLU A 11 7.46 20.17 3.99
C GLU A 11 6.34 19.17 3.74
N LEU A 12 6.50 17.95 4.26
CA LEU A 12 5.46 16.93 4.24
C LEU A 12 4.59 17.09 5.48
N LYS A 13 3.31 17.43 5.28
CA LYS A 13 2.30 17.41 6.34
C LYS A 13 1.89 15.95 6.59
N TYR A 14 1.99 15.54 7.85
CA TYR A 14 1.80 14.16 8.26
C TYR A 14 0.87 14.09 9.50
N TYR A 15 -0.28 13.41 9.40
CA TYR A 15 -1.12 13.01 10.53
C TYR A 15 -1.45 11.50 10.38
N ARG A 16 -1.00 10.64 11.32
CA ARG A 16 -0.82 9.16 11.16
C ARG A 16 0.24 8.73 10.13
N ALA A 17 0.98 9.68 9.58
CA ALA A 17 1.71 9.49 8.34
C ALA A 17 3.21 9.20 8.50
N HIS A 18 3.55 8.42 9.52
CA HIS A 18 4.87 7.79 9.60
C HIS A 18 5.06 6.71 8.53
N TYR A 19 3.98 6.30 7.85
CA TYR A 19 4.02 5.25 6.85
C TYR A 19 4.08 5.75 5.41
N TYR A 20 3.30 6.75 5.00
CA TYR A 20 3.29 7.26 3.62
C TYR A 20 2.74 8.69 3.52
N PRO A 21 3.04 9.47 2.45
CA PRO A 21 2.49 10.81 2.24
C PRO A 21 0.96 10.82 2.05
N GLU A 22 0.27 11.77 2.69
CA GLU A 22 -1.19 11.96 2.49
C GLU A 22 -1.53 12.68 1.19
N GLU A 23 -0.65 13.57 0.73
CA GLU A 23 -0.88 14.29 -0.51
C GLU A 23 -0.73 13.34 -1.69
N ARG A 24 -1.77 13.27 -2.52
CA ARG A 24 -1.83 12.47 -3.75
C ARG A 24 -0.56 12.60 -4.59
N THR A 25 -0.12 13.83 -4.82
CA THR A 25 1.05 14.14 -5.65
C THR A 25 2.31 13.49 -5.11
N HIS A 26 2.60 13.70 -3.82
CA HIS A 26 3.78 13.14 -3.17
C HIS A 26 3.70 11.61 -3.11
N MET A 27 2.55 11.03 -2.77
CA MET A 27 2.40 9.58 -2.74
C MET A 27 2.66 8.95 -4.12
N TRP A 28 2.12 9.57 -5.17
CA TRP A 28 2.33 9.12 -6.55
C TRP A 28 3.79 9.20 -6.99
N GLU A 29 4.49 10.27 -6.64
CA GLU A 29 5.92 10.43 -6.93
C GLU A 29 6.76 9.36 -6.22
N PHE A 30 6.51 9.11 -4.93
CA PHE A 30 7.19 8.06 -4.17
C PHE A 30 6.97 6.68 -4.80
N MET A 31 5.74 6.36 -5.19
CA MET A 31 5.42 5.09 -5.87
C MET A 31 6.15 4.94 -7.21
N LYS A 32 6.12 5.98 -8.03
CA LYS A 32 6.80 5.99 -9.33
C LYS A 32 8.31 5.85 -9.18
N GLU A 33 8.91 6.54 -8.22
CA GLU A 33 10.34 6.47 -7.97
C GLU A 33 10.73 5.05 -7.57
N ALA A 34 10.06 4.46 -6.58
CA ALA A 34 10.37 3.11 -6.13
C ALA A 34 10.19 2.06 -7.24
N LEU A 35 9.11 2.15 -8.02
CA LEU A 35 8.86 1.27 -9.17
C LEU A 35 9.84 1.51 -10.34
N GLY A 36 10.33 2.74 -10.51
CA GLY A 36 11.33 3.07 -11.52
C GLY A 36 12.72 2.50 -11.23
N LEU A 37 12.98 2.09 -9.97
CA LEU A 37 14.22 1.45 -9.55
C LEU A 37 14.23 -0.07 -9.75
N VAL A 38 13.13 -0.65 -10.24
CA VAL A 38 12.97 -2.11 -10.40
C VAL A 38 12.52 -2.47 -11.81
N ILE A 39 12.93 -3.66 -12.27
CA ILE A 39 12.45 -4.20 -13.55
C ILE A 39 11.05 -4.78 -13.33
N ARG A 40 10.09 -4.36 -14.15
CA ARG A 40 8.73 -4.90 -14.13
C ARG A 40 8.69 -6.19 -14.95
N SER A 41 8.45 -7.31 -14.27
CA SER A 41 8.32 -8.60 -14.95
C SER A 41 6.89 -8.86 -15.43
N GLN A 42 5.89 -8.32 -14.73
CA GLN A 42 4.46 -8.50 -15.06
C GLN A 42 4.09 -9.98 -15.26
N ASP A 43 4.46 -10.80 -14.29
CA ASP A 43 4.21 -12.24 -14.33
C ASP A 43 2.72 -12.54 -14.13
N THR A 44 2.09 -13.06 -15.18
CA THR A 44 0.68 -13.46 -15.19
C THR A 44 0.41 -14.68 -14.30
N LYS A 45 1.43 -15.35 -13.75
CA LYS A 45 1.30 -16.47 -12.81
C LYS A 45 1.42 -16.07 -11.34
N THR A 46 1.88 -14.87 -11.03
CA THR A 46 1.98 -14.42 -9.64
C THR A 46 0.58 -14.24 -9.04
N ARG A 47 0.32 -14.89 -7.89
CA ARG A 47 -0.99 -14.88 -7.20
C ARG A 47 -0.91 -14.45 -5.73
N LEU A 48 0.28 -14.43 -5.15
CA LEU A 48 0.51 -14.10 -3.76
C LEU A 48 1.77 -13.25 -3.65
N LEU A 49 1.71 -12.20 -2.85
CA LEU A 49 2.87 -11.44 -2.42
C LEU A 49 2.91 -11.41 -0.89
N ILE A 50 4.11 -11.52 -0.34
CA ILE A 50 4.37 -11.26 1.07
C ILE A 50 5.24 -10.02 1.12
N VAL A 51 4.69 -8.94 1.68
CA VAL A 51 5.34 -7.64 1.75
C VAL A 51 5.36 -7.12 3.19
N PRO A 52 6.38 -6.35 3.58
CA PRO A 52 6.35 -5.65 4.86
C PRO A 52 5.19 -4.65 4.88
N ASN A 53 4.70 -4.29 6.08
CA ASN A 53 3.70 -3.25 6.30
C ASN A 53 4.29 -1.99 6.97
N GLY A 54 5.63 -1.85 6.93
CA GLY A 54 6.37 -0.73 7.48
C GLY A 54 6.25 0.55 6.65
N SER A 55 6.95 1.61 7.05
CA SER A 55 6.90 2.88 6.33
C SER A 55 7.47 2.79 4.92
N TYR A 56 6.88 3.53 3.98
CA TYR A 56 7.32 3.63 2.60
C TYR A 56 8.77 4.13 2.50
N ARG A 57 9.20 4.98 3.42
CA ARG A 57 10.59 5.46 3.51
C ARG A 57 11.59 4.32 3.69
N ILE A 58 11.24 3.32 4.50
CA ILE A 58 12.13 2.20 4.82
C ILE A 58 11.89 1.04 3.86
N CYS A 59 10.62 0.70 3.62
CA CYS A 59 10.20 -0.51 2.93
C CYS A 59 9.83 -0.31 1.46
N GLY A 60 9.70 0.94 0.98
CA GLY A 60 9.13 1.24 -0.35
C GLY A 60 9.85 0.54 -1.51
N ARG A 61 11.19 0.44 -1.46
CA ARG A 61 11.97 -0.28 -2.49
C ARG A 61 11.70 -1.78 -2.51
N ILE A 62 11.60 -2.41 -1.33
CA ILE A 62 11.31 -3.85 -1.21
C ILE A 62 9.87 -4.14 -1.64
N MET A 63 8.91 -3.29 -1.22
CA MET A 63 7.54 -3.37 -1.69
C MET A 63 7.47 -3.24 -3.21
N ALA A 64 8.15 -2.25 -3.81
CA ALA A 64 8.17 -2.05 -5.25
C ALA A 64 8.72 -3.26 -6.01
N ALA A 65 9.78 -3.90 -5.51
CA ALA A 65 10.31 -5.14 -6.09
C ALA A 65 9.27 -6.27 -6.08
N ALA A 66 8.53 -6.44 -4.98
CA ALA A 66 7.46 -7.45 -4.92
C ALA A 66 6.30 -7.11 -5.88
N TYR A 67 5.83 -5.86 -5.86
CA TYR A 67 4.73 -5.42 -6.72
C TYR A 67 5.08 -5.40 -8.21
N SER A 68 6.37 -5.34 -8.59
CA SER A 68 6.79 -5.36 -10.00
C SER A 68 6.54 -6.71 -10.69
N HIS A 69 6.27 -7.76 -9.91
CA HIS A 69 5.87 -9.07 -10.41
C HIS A 69 4.40 -9.18 -10.80
N LEU A 70 3.52 -8.29 -10.31
CA LEU A 70 2.12 -8.36 -10.68
C LEU A 70 1.90 -7.88 -12.11
N CYS A 71 0.98 -8.56 -12.80
CA CYS A 71 0.34 -8.08 -14.03
C CYS A 71 -1.08 -7.59 -13.68
N PRO A 72 -1.29 -6.28 -13.47
CA PRO A 72 -2.58 -5.74 -13.04
C PRO A 72 -3.74 -6.05 -13.99
N GLU A 73 -3.45 -6.20 -15.28
CA GLU A 73 -4.43 -6.46 -16.35
C GLU A 73 -5.15 -7.80 -16.15
N GLU A 74 -4.50 -8.76 -15.50
CA GLU A 74 -5.04 -10.09 -15.20
C GLU A 74 -5.70 -10.18 -13.81
N ILE A 75 -5.57 -9.14 -12.98
CA ILE A 75 -6.02 -9.15 -11.58
C ILE A 75 -7.34 -8.39 -11.44
N LYS A 76 -8.41 -9.13 -11.16
CA LYS A 76 -9.76 -8.55 -10.96
C LYS A 76 -10.06 -8.21 -9.51
N ARG A 77 -9.46 -8.94 -8.55
CA ARG A 77 -9.71 -8.83 -7.12
C ARG A 77 -8.42 -9.05 -6.33
N ILE A 78 -8.26 -8.31 -5.24
CA ILE A 78 -7.09 -8.37 -4.37
C ILE A 78 -7.58 -8.61 -2.94
N PHE A 79 -7.10 -9.68 -2.31
CA PHE A 79 -7.29 -9.92 -0.89
C PHE A 79 -6.07 -9.38 -0.13
N VAL A 80 -6.32 -8.54 0.87
CA VAL A 80 -5.26 -7.96 1.71
C VAL A 80 -5.40 -8.52 3.12
N PHE A 81 -4.40 -9.28 3.54
CA PHE A 81 -4.31 -9.81 4.89
C PHE A 81 -3.29 -9.01 5.69
N GLY A 82 -3.70 -8.52 6.85
CA GLY A 82 -2.83 -7.78 7.76
C GLY A 82 -3.00 -8.28 9.18
N GLN A 83 -1.92 -8.22 9.96
CA GLN A 83 -2.01 -8.43 11.40
C GLN A 83 -2.77 -7.27 12.04
N THR A 84 -3.58 -7.58 13.06
CA THR A 84 -4.26 -6.58 13.87
C THR A 84 -3.48 -6.36 15.18
N GLU A 85 -3.33 -5.11 15.59
CA GLU A 85 -2.84 -4.76 16.93
C GLU A 85 -3.94 -4.90 18.00
N GLN A 86 -5.20 -4.98 17.57
CA GLN A 86 -6.35 -5.20 18.44
C GLN A 86 -6.47 -6.70 18.73
N PHE A 87 -6.73 -7.05 19.98
CA PHE A 87 -6.87 -8.45 20.38
C PHE A 87 -8.11 -9.09 19.74
N LEU A 88 -7.89 -9.89 18.69
CA LEU A 88 -8.88 -10.78 18.08
C LEU A 88 -8.40 -12.23 18.26
N PRO A 89 -8.65 -12.85 19.42
CA PRO A 89 -8.18 -14.20 19.66
C PRO A 89 -8.89 -15.16 18.71
N PHE A 90 -8.11 -15.84 17.86
CA PHE A 90 -8.53 -16.90 16.95
C PHE A 90 -9.57 -16.50 15.89
N MET A 91 -9.64 -15.22 15.52
CA MET A 91 -10.59 -14.73 14.51
C MET A 91 -9.94 -13.77 13.51
N CYS A 92 -10.49 -13.75 12.29
CA CYS A 92 -10.20 -12.74 11.28
C CYS A 92 -11.34 -11.72 11.26
N GLY A 93 -11.00 -10.42 11.32
CA GLY A 93 -11.96 -9.34 11.13
C GLY A 93 -12.14 -9.02 9.65
N LEU A 94 -13.38 -8.82 9.22
CA LEU A 94 -13.71 -8.27 7.91
C LEU A 94 -14.11 -6.81 8.04
N SER A 95 -13.69 -5.99 7.08
CA SER A 95 -14.11 -4.59 7.02
C SER A 95 -15.59 -4.49 6.68
N SER A 96 -16.34 -3.72 7.47
CA SER A 96 -17.73 -3.35 7.14
C SER A 96 -17.81 -2.14 6.19
N CYS A 97 -16.70 -1.43 5.96
CA CYS A 97 -16.65 -0.24 5.10
C CYS A 97 -16.92 -0.58 3.63
N ASP A 98 -17.52 0.35 2.89
CA ASP A 98 -17.73 0.22 1.44
C ASP A 98 -16.49 0.58 0.63
N TYR A 99 -15.64 1.42 1.21
CA TYR A 99 -14.41 1.90 0.59
C TYR A 99 -13.28 1.99 1.61
N LEU A 100 -12.05 1.77 1.14
CA LEU A 100 -10.82 2.14 1.82
C LEU A 100 -10.33 3.47 1.24
N ASP A 101 -10.16 4.48 2.09
CA ASP A 101 -9.65 5.77 1.64
C ASP A 101 -8.13 5.74 1.51
N THR A 102 -7.60 6.29 0.42
CA THR A 102 -6.16 6.37 0.16
C THR A 102 -5.79 7.74 -0.43
N PRO A 103 -4.53 8.18 -0.31
CA PRO A 103 -4.04 9.39 -0.97
C PRO A 103 -4.31 9.42 -2.49
N LEU A 104 -4.41 8.27 -3.14
CA LEU A 104 -4.64 8.16 -4.59
C LEU A 104 -6.13 8.09 -4.96
N GLY A 105 -7.01 8.01 -3.97
CA GLY A 105 -8.46 7.88 -4.13
C GLY A 105 -9.02 6.70 -3.33
N LYS A 106 -10.35 6.56 -3.39
CA LYS A 106 -11.07 5.49 -2.69
C LYS A 106 -10.93 4.17 -3.45
N LEU A 107 -10.60 3.11 -2.73
CA LEU A 107 -10.63 1.73 -3.22
C LEU A 107 -11.93 1.07 -2.77
N GLN A 108 -12.69 0.48 -3.68
CA GLN A 108 -13.93 -0.21 -3.34
C GLN A 108 -13.64 -1.53 -2.62
N VAL A 109 -14.35 -1.78 -1.53
CA VAL A 109 -14.33 -3.07 -0.83
C VAL A 109 -15.34 -3.99 -1.51
N ASP A 110 -14.89 -5.18 -1.93
CA ASP A 110 -15.77 -6.21 -2.49
C ASP A 110 -16.75 -6.71 -1.40
N LYS A 111 -18.05 -6.69 -1.71
CA LYS A 111 -19.13 -7.13 -0.82
C LYS A 111 -19.71 -8.50 -1.21
N GLU A 112 -19.39 -8.99 -2.40
CA GLU A 112 -19.90 -10.25 -2.94
C GLU A 112 -18.87 -11.39 -2.80
N GLY A 113 -17.63 -11.06 -2.47
CA GLY A 113 -16.57 -12.02 -2.18
C GLY A 113 -16.92 -12.94 -1.01
N LEU A 114 -17.46 -14.13 -1.32
CA LEU A 114 -17.52 -15.25 -0.39
C LEU A 114 -16.09 -15.68 -0.01
N PHE A 115 -15.86 -15.81 1.31
CA PHE A 115 -14.81 -16.67 1.84
C PHE A 115 -15.21 -18.13 1.68
#